data_AF-A0A2N9MW26-F1
#
_entry.id   AF-A0A2N9MW26-F1
#
_cell.length_a   1.000
_cell.length_b   1.000
_cell.length_c   1.000
_cell.angle_alpha   90.00
_cell.angle_beta   90.00
_cell.angle_gamma   90.00
#
_symmetry.space_group_name_H-M   'P 1'
#
loop_
_entity.id
_entity.type
_entity.pdbx_description
1 polymer ?
#
loop_
_entity_poly.entity_id
_entity_poly.type
_entity_poly.pdbx_seq_one_letter_code
_entity_poly.pdbx_strand_id
1 'polypeptide(L)'
;MLPKRETIGISCVRNGMELDLVTHDVLKFFTLLLKRNGYVLEQLYSPLVVHTTPEQEELKEIAEGCVTRHHSHHYLGFAATQWDLFQKDNPPRVKPLLYVYRVVLTGIHLMRTGKVEANLLKLNEEFRLPYIPELAERKMRGTEKGSLDAAERDFHQAEYTRLIAQLEEAGATSHLPDQPSARDALNNLLIRLRLSPSLPAHP
;
A
#
# COMPACT_ATOMS: atom_id res chain seq x y z
N MET A 1 -14.62 17.10 24.93
CA MET A 1 -13.85 17.34 23.69
C MET A 1 -14.83 17.29 22.53
N LEU A 2 -14.84 18.31 21.66
CA LEU A 2 -15.61 18.24 20.40
C LEU A 2 -15.06 17.10 19.53
N PRO A 3 -15.89 16.40 18.74
CA PRO A 3 -15.41 15.35 17.85
C PRO A 3 -14.46 15.96 16.81
N LYS A 4 -13.20 15.53 16.82
CA LYS A 4 -12.24 15.90 15.77
C LYS A 4 -12.55 15.10 14.52
N ARG A 5 -12.87 15.78 13.42
CA ARG A 5 -13.01 15.15 12.11
C ARG A 5 -11.63 14.92 11.51
N GLU A 6 -11.03 13.77 11.81
CA GLU A 6 -9.67 13.44 11.38
C GLU A 6 -9.61 12.77 10.00
N THR A 7 -10.75 12.52 9.36
CA THR A 7 -10.82 11.93 8.02
C THR A 7 -12.02 12.49 7.27
N ILE A 8 -11.79 12.85 6.01
CA ILE A 8 -12.81 13.34 5.09
C ILE A 8 -12.83 12.39 3.91
N GLY A 9 -13.96 11.70 3.73
CA GLY A 9 -14.24 10.87 2.57
C GLY A 9 -15.23 11.58 1.64
N ILE A 10 -14.98 11.52 0.33
CA ILE A 10 -15.88 12.00 -0.72
C ILE A 10 -15.93 10.91 -1.79
N SER A 11 -17.09 10.30 -2.00
CA SER A 11 -17.31 9.37 -3.10
C SER A 11 -18.45 9.92 -3.97
N CYS A 12 -18.15 10.33 -5.20
CA CYS A 12 -19.14 10.91 -6.12
C CYS A 12 -18.76 10.73 -7.59
N VAL A 13 -19.73 10.89 -8.49
CA VAL A 13 -19.45 11.04 -9.93
C VAL A 13 -19.45 12.51 -10.28
N ARG A 14 -18.34 13.04 -10.82
CA ARG A 14 -18.20 14.44 -11.22
C ARG A 14 -17.65 14.51 -12.63
N ASN A 15 -18.36 15.18 -13.53
CA ASN A 15 -18.00 15.28 -14.96
C ASN A 15 -17.75 13.92 -15.62
N GLY A 16 -18.55 12.90 -15.27
CA GLY A 16 -18.39 11.54 -15.79
C GLY A 16 -17.23 10.74 -15.20
N MET A 17 -16.47 11.31 -14.26
CA MET A 17 -15.42 10.61 -13.52
C MET A 17 -15.92 10.16 -12.15
N GLU A 18 -15.70 8.90 -11.82
CA GLU A 18 -15.85 8.40 -10.45
C GLU A 18 -14.69 8.92 -9.60
N LEU A 19 -15.02 9.73 -8.59
CA LEU A 19 -14.10 10.24 -7.59
C LEU A 19 -14.34 9.48 -6.29
N ASP A 20 -13.30 8.82 -5.79
CA ASP A 20 -13.27 8.28 -4.43
C ASP A 20 -12.04 8.85 -3.71
N LEU A 21 -12.28 9.85 -2.87
CA LEU A 21 -11.24 10.64 -2.19
C LEU A 21 -11.33 10.41 -0.69
N VAL A 22 -10.23 9.97 -0.09
CA VAL A 22 -10.07 9.92 1.36
C VAL A 22 -8.85 10.74 1.74
N THR A 23 -9.05 11.73 2.61
CA THR A 23 -7.97 12.55 3.18
C THR A 23 -7.92 12.37 4.69
N HIS A 24 -6.72 12.46 5.24
CA HIS A 24 -6.49 12.36 6.68
C HIS A 24 -5.95 13.70 7.21
N ASP A 25 -6.39 14.06 8.41
CA ASP A 25 -5.68 15.07 9.19
C ASP A 25 -4.24 14.62 9.43
N VAL A 26 -3.30 15.57 9.39
CA VAL A 26 -1.86 15.28 9.49
C VAL A 26 -1.47 14.54 10.77
N LEU A 27 -2.10 14.84 11.92
CA LEU A 27 -1.80 14.12 13.17
C LEU A 27 -2.23 12.66 13.06
N LYS A 28 -3.40 12.40 12.46
CA LYS A 28 -3.86 11.02 12.21
C LYS A 28 -2.91 10.30 11.26
N PHE A 29 -2.51 10.94 10.17
CA PHE A 29 -1.56 10.36 9.21
C PHE A 29 -0.23 9.97 9.88
N PHE A 30 0.36 10.87 10.68
CA PHE A 30 1.61 10.61 11.41
C PHE A 30 1.46 9.47 12.43
N THR A 31 0.31 9.45 13.11
CA THR A 31 0.00 8.36 14.06
C THR A 31 -0.13 7.02 13.34
N LEU A 32 -0.66 6.99 12.12
CA LEU A 32 -0.74 5.77 11.32
C LEU A 32 0.65 5.32 10.83
N LEU A 33 1.53 6.24 10.42
CA LEU A 33 2.92 5.92 10.05
C LEU A 33 3.64 5.20 11.20
N LEU A 34 3.47 5.67 12.44
CA LEU A 34 4.06 5.04 13.63
C LEU A 34 3.45 3.67 13.99
N LYS A 35 2.29 3.31 13.43
CA LYS A 35 1.55 2.06 13.73
C LYS A 35 1.80 0.95 12.71
N ARG A 36 2.89 1.04 11.95
CA ARG A 36 3.30 0.01 10.98
C ARG A 36 2.30 -0.18 9.84
N ASN A 37 1.58 0.89 9.51
CA ASN A 37 0.49 0.83 8.55
C ASN A 37 1.05 1.01 7.13
N GLY A 38 1.12 -0.10 6.38
CA GLY A 38 1.65 -0.10 5.01
C GLY A 38 0.83 0.77 4.05
N TYR A 39 -0.48 0.90 4.25
CA TYR A 39 -1.34 1.72 3.40
C TYR A 39 -0.91 3.20 3.38
N VAL A 40 -0.63 3.81 4.54
CA VAL A 40 -0.18 5.22 4.55
C VAL A 40 1.24 5.39 4.00
N LEU A 41 2.09 4.37 4.08
CA LEU A 41 3.40 4.40 3.43
C LEU A 41 3.25 4.32 1.90
N GLU A 42 2.40 3.43 1.39
CA GLU A 42 2.10 3.33 -0.04
C GLU A 42 1.51 4.64 -0.58
N GLN A 43 0.66 5.32 0.20
CA GLN A 43 0.16 6.65 -0.16
C GLN A 43 1.29 7.69 -0.21
N LEU A 44 2.15 7.73 0.81
CA LEU A 44 3.22 8.72 0.93
C LEU A 44 4.27 8.59 -0.18
N TYR A 45 4.63 7.36 -0.55
CA TYR A 45 5.62 7.05 -1.58
C TYR A 45 5.02 6.77 -2.96
N SER A 46 3.71 6.99 -3.14
CA SER A 46 3.06 6.83 -4.44
C SER A 46 3.70 7.77 -5.47
N PRO A 47 4.01 7.28 -6.69
CA PRO A 47 4.48 8.14 -7.78
C PRO A 47 3.37 9.02 -8.36
N LEU A 48 2.10 8.73 -8.04
CA LEU A 48 0.94 9.46 -8.55
C LEU A 48 0.65 10.65 -7.65
N VAL A 49 1.33 11.77 -7.90
CA VAL A 49 1.20 13.01 -7.12
C VAL A 49 0.44 14.06 -7.91
N VAL A 50 -0.72 14.48 -7.39
CA VAL A 50 -1.54 15.56 -7.99
C VAL A 50 -1.06 16.94 -7.52
N HIS A 51 -0.66 17.04 -6.26
CA HIS A 51 -0.16 18.25 -5.62
C HIS A 51 0.83 17.87 -4.52
N THR A 52 1.91 18.65 -4.37
CA THR A 52 2.98 18.42 -3.39
C THR A 52 3.36 19.71 -2.68
N THR A 53 4.00 19.58 -1.51
CA THR A 53 4.58 20.68 -0.76
C THR A 53 5.97 20.28 -0.26
N PRO A 54 6.86 21.24 0.09
CA PRO A 54 8.17 20.92 0.67
C PRO A 54 8.07 20.02 1.90
N GLU A 55 7.01 20.17 2.71
CA GLU A 55 6.77 19.35 3.90
C GLU A 55 6.42 17.90 3.57
N GLN A 56 5.90 17.60 2.36
CA GLN A 56 5.71 16.22 1.92
C GLN A 56 7.06 15.53 1.69
N GLU A 57 8.03 16.22 1.07
CA GLU A 57 9.37 15.65 0.85
C GLU A 57 10.10 15.45 2.18
N GLU A 58 10.02 16.42 3.10
CA GLU A 58 10.52 16.23 4.48
C GLU A 58 9.83 15.05 5.18
N LEU A 59 8.52 14.89 5.01
CA LEU A 59 7.78 13.75 5.57
C LEU A 59 8.26 12.41 5.01
N LYS A 60 8.61 12.34 3.72
CA LYS A 60 9.16 11.13 3.09
C LYS A 60 10.50 10.74 3.69
N GLU A 61 11.36 11.71 4.00
CA GLU A 61 12.62 11.45 4.70
C GLU A 61 12.38 10.96 6.14
N ILE A 62 11.49 11.62 6.88
CA ILE A 62 11.14 11.22 8.25
C ILE A 62 10.50 9.83 8.29
N ALA A 63 9.68 9.48 7.30
CA ALA A 63 8.94 8.22 7.26
C ALA A 63 9.83 6.99 7.09
N GLU A 64 11.08 7.12 6.62
CA GLU A 64 12.05 6.02 6.61
C GLU A 64 12.26 5.47 8.03
N GLY A 65 12.32 6.36 9.03
CA GLY A 65 12.41 5.99 10.45
C GLY A 65 11.11 5.44 11.05
N CYS A 66 10.02 5.33 10.27
CA CYS A 66 8.78 4.66 10.68
C CYS A 66 8.77 3.18 10.27
N VAL A 67 9.58 2.78 9.28
CA VAL A 67 9.60 1.42 8.74
C VAL A 67 10.25 0.47 9.74
N THR A 68 9.59 -0.66 9.99
CA THR A 68 10.02 -1.68 10.94
C THR A 68 9.82 -3.06 10.34
N ARG A 69 10.56 -4.06 10.82
CA ARG A 69 10.39 -5.46 10.39
C ARG A 69 8.99 -6.03 10.68
N HIS A 70 8.25 -5.42 11.60
CA HIS A 70 6.87 -5.79 11.93
C HIS A 70 5.84 -5.30 10.90
N HIS A 71 6.23 -4.55 9.86
CA HIS A 71 5.36 -4.31 8.71
C HIS A 71 5.03 -5.60 7.95
N SER A 72 5.87 -6.64 8.05
CA SER A 72 5.55 -7.97 7.52
C SER A 72 4.15 -8.44 7.96
N HIS A 73 3.78 -8.24 9.23
CA HIS A 73 2.45 -8.61 9.74
C HIS A 73 1.31 -7.86 9.05
N HIS A 74 1.50 -6.58 8.73
CA HIS A 74 0.51 -5.80 7.99
C HIS A 74 0.30 -6.39 6.59
N TYR A 75 1.39 -6.65 5.86
CA TYR A 75 1.33 -7.20 4.51
C TYR A 75 0.82 -8.64 4.48
N LEU A 76 1.13 -9.47 5.47
CA LEU A 76 0.58 -10.82 5.63
C LEU A 76 -0.94 -10.78 5.84
N GLY A 77 -1.42 -9.95 6.79
CA GLY A 77 -2.85 -9.78 7.04
C GLY A 77 -3.60 -9.20 5.85
N PHE A 78 -3.00 -8.25 5.14
CA PHE A 78 -3.58 -7.68 3.93
C PHE A 78 -3.63 -8.71 2.79
N ALA A 79 -2.57 -9.51 2.62
CA ALA A 79 -2.55 -10.58 1.61
C ALA A 79 -3.62 -11.64 1.87
N ALA A 80 -3.80 -12.06 3.12
CA ALA A 80 -4.89 -12.97 3.53
C ALA A 80 -6.27 -12.40 3.17
N THR A 81 -6.50 -11.11 3.48
CA THR A 81 -7.78 -10.44 3.15
C THR A 81 -8.03 -10.40 1.64
N GLN A 82 -7.00 -10.11 0.83
CA GLN A 82 -7.13 -10.11 -0.64
C GLN A 82 -7.33 -11.51 -1.19
N TRP A 83 -6.70 -12.52 -0.59
CA TRP A 83 -6.86 -13.91 -0.97
C TRP A 83 -8.29 -14.40 -0.72
N ASP A 84 -8.86 -14.09 0.45
CA ASP A 84 -10.26 -14.39 0.75
C ASP A 84 -11.23 -13.72 -0.24
N LEU A 85 -10.94 -12.48 -0.64
CA LEU A 85 -11.74 -11.76 -1.65
C LEU A 85 -11.62 -12.42 -3.03
N PHE A 86 -10.43 -12.87 -3.42
CA PHE A 86 -10.20 -13.60 -4.66
C PHE A 86 -11.00 -14.91 -4.70
N GLN A 87 -11.06 -15.64 -3.58
CA GLN A 87 -11.77 -16.92 -3.49
C GLN A 87 -13.30 -16.80 -3.47
N LYS A 88 -13.85 -15.64 -3.13
CA LYS A 88 -15.31 -15.41 -3.09
C LYS A 88 -15.96 -15.34 -4.46
N ASP A 89 -15.23 -14.96 -5.50
CA ASP A 89 -15.74 -14.91 -6.87
C ASP A 89 -15.78 -16.33 -7.47
N ASN A 90 -16.87 -16.69 -8.17
CA ASN A 90 -16.99 -17.96 -8.88
C ASN A 90 -17.55 -17.74 -10.31
N PRO A 91 -16.73 -17.85 -11.37
CA PRO A 91 -15.29 -18.16 -11.33
C PRO A 91 -14.45 -17.00 -10.75
N PRO A 92 -13.30 -17.29 -10.11
CA PRO A 92 -12.41 -16.25 -9.58
C PRO A 92 -11.92 -15.30 -10.67
N ARG A 93 -11.72 -14.03 -10.31
CA ARG A 93 -11.30 -12.99 -11.24
C ARG A 93 -9.83 -12.62 -11.10
N VAL A 94 -9.21 -12.22 -12.21
CA VAL A 94 -7.81 -11.81 -12.32
C VAL A 94 -7.52 -10.55 -11.49
N LYS A 95 -8.45 -9.59 -11.40
CA LYS A 95 -8.23 -8.33 -10.69
C LYS A 95 -7.90 -8.57 -9.19
N PRO A 96 -8.74 -9.26 -8.39
CA PRO A 96 -8.40 -9.63 -7.02
C PRO A 96 -7.06 -10.36 -6.89
N LEU A 97 -6.75 -11.29 -7.82
CA LEU A 97 -5.48 -12.01 -7.81
C LEU A 97 -4.25 -11.10 -8.00
N LEU A 98 -4.33 -10.12 -8.91
CA LEU A 98 -3.28 -9.11 -9.08
C LEU A 98 -3.06 -8.28 -7.79
N TYR A 99 -4.12 -8.01 -7.02
CA TYR A 99 -3.98 -7.34 -5.72
C TYR A 99 -3.26 -8.22 -4.69
N VAL A 100 -3.52 -9.53 -4.68
CA VAL A 100 -2.77 -10.48 -3.83
C VAL A 100 -1.27 -10.39 -4.14
N TYR A 101 -0.89 -10.54 -5.41
CA TYR A 101 0.51 -10.48 -5.81
C TYR A 101 1.15 -9.15 -5.45
N ARG A 102 0.49 -8.03 -5.76
CA ARG A 102 0.99 -6.70 -5.38
C ARG A 102 1.30 -6.62 -3.88
N VAL A 103 0.35 -6.97 -3.03
CA VAL A 103 0.52 -6.85 -1.57
C VAL A 103 1.66 -7.74 -1.06
N VAL A 104 1.73 -8.99 -1.51
CA VAL A 104 2.78 -9.91 -1.04
C VAL A 104 4.15 -9.47 -1.52
N LEU A 105 4.29 -9.09 -2.80
CA LEU A 105 5.58 -8.64 -3.35
C LEU A 105 6.02 -7.30 -2.74
N THR A 106 5.11 -6.36 -2.50
CA THR A 106 5.40 -5.13 -1.77
C THR A 106 5.94 -5.43 -0.38
N GLY A 107 5.31 -6.36 0.35
CA GLY A 107 5.78 -6.78 1.67
C GLY A 107 7.18 -7.37 1.63
N ILE A 108 7.46 -8.28 0.68
CA ILE A 108 8.78 -8.92 0.56
C ILE A 108 9.84 -7.88 0.23
N HIS A 109 9.56 -7.01 -0.75
CA HIS A 109 10.46 -5.94 -1.15
C HIS A 109 10.77 -5.02 0.05
N LEU A 110 9.74 -4.58 0.78
CA LEU A 110 9.91 -3.73 1.97
C LEU A 110 10.81 -4.40 3.01
N MET A 111 10.59 -5.68 3.31
CA MET A 111 11.40 -6.40 4.29
C MET A 111 12.87 -6.55 3.88
N ARG A 112 13.13 -6.66 2.57
CA ARG A 112 14.49 -6.77 2.01
C ARG A 112 15.22 -5.43 1.92
N THR A 113 14.52 -4.34 1.62
CA THR A 113 15.16 -3.08 1.20
C THR A 113 14.89 -1.91 2.15
N GLY A 114 13.87 -2.00 2.98
CA GLY A 114 13.35 -0.87 3.75
C GLY A 114 12.58 0.16 2.93
N LYS A 115 12.38 -0.08 1.63
CA LYS A 115 11.67 0.83 0.71
C LYS A 115 10.32 0.27 0.34
N VAL A 116 9.33 1.15 0.17
CA VAL A 116 8.00 0.77 -0.31
C VAL A 116 7.94 0.88 -1.82
N GLU A 117 7.43 -0.15 -2.47
CA GLU A 117 7.07 -0.16 -3.88
C GLU A 117 5.72 -0.88 -4.02
N ALA A 118 4.72 -0.18 -4.56
CA ALA A 118 3.34 -0.70 -4.70
C ALA A 118 2.96 -0.97 -6.17
N ASN A 119 3.84 -0.65 -7.12
CA ASN A 119 3.65 -0.95 -8.53
C ASN A 119 4.05 -2.40 -8.80
N LEU A 120 3.06 -3.26 -9.04
CA LEU A 120 3.24 -4.68 -9.31
C LEU A 120 4.17 -4.96 -10.51
N LEU A 121 4.11 -4.16 -11.57
CA LEU A 121 4.95 -4.40 -12.75
C LEU A 121 6.41 -4.08 -12.45
N LYS A 122 6.67 -2.99 -11.71
CA LYS A 122 8.02 -2.62 -11.27
C LYS A 122 8.59 -3.64 -10.27
N LEU A 123 7.78 -4.12 -9.32
CA LEU A 123 8.16 -5.25 -8.47
C LEU A 123 8.54 -6.47 -9.32
N ASN A 124 7.77 -6.77 -10.36
CA ASN A 124 8.02 -7.94 -11.19
C ASN A 124 9.31 -7.88 -12.02
N GLU A 125 9.93 -6.71 -12.20
CA GLU A 125 11.28 -6.59 -12.77
C GLU A 125 12.33 -7.29 -11.87
N GLU A 126 12.12 -7.24 -10.55
CA GLU A 126 12.93 -7.93 -9.53
C GLU A 126 12.49 -9.40 -9.39
N PHE A 127 11.20 -9.65 -9.16
CA PHE A 127 10.69 -10.99 -8.82
C PHE A 127 10.57 -11.94 -10.01
N ARG A 128 10.47 -11.41 -11.24
CA ARG A 128 10.47 -12.16 -12.51
C ARG A 128 9.46 -13.32 -12.54
N LEU A 129 8.26 -13.08 -12.02
CA LEU A 129 7.16 -14.03 -12.09
C LEU A 129 6.52 -13.96 -13.48
N PRO A 130 6.65 -15.00 -14.32
CA PRO A 130 6.34 -14.93 -15.74
C PRO A 130 4.85 -14.77 -16.04
N TYR A 131 3.97 -15.13 -15.10
CA TYR A 131 2.52 -15.06 -15.23
C TYR A 131 1.94 -13.67 -14.92
N ILE A 132 2.68 -12.78 -14.25
CA ILE A 132 2.17 -11.44 -13.89
C ILE A 132 1.85 -10.57 -15.12
N PRO A 133 2.73 -10.47 -16.14
CA PRO A 133 2.44 -9.69 -17.34
C PRO A 133 1.17 -10.17 -18.05
N GLU A 134 1.01 -11.50 -18.16
CA GLU A 134 -0.16 -12.10 -18.79
C GLU A 134 -1.46 -11.76 -18.04
N LEU A 135 -1.47 -11.90 -16.70
CA LEU A 135 -2.61 -11.52 -15.87
C LEU A 135 -2.93 -10.02 -16.00
N ALA A 136 -1.91 -9.16 -16.04
CA ALA A 136 -2.10 -7.73 -16.23
C ALA A 136 -2.76 -7.40 -17.58
N GLU A 137 -2.30 -8.02 -18.67
CA GLU A 137 -2.92 -7.88 -19.99
C GLU A 137 -4.36 -8.39 -20.02
N ARG A 138 -4.65 -9.55 -19.40
CA ARG A 138 -6.02 -10.08 -19.28
C ARG A 138 -6.93 -9.08 -18.57
N LYS A 139 -6.47 -8.49 -17.46
CA LYS A 139 -7.21 -7.44 -16.74
C LYS A 139 -7.46 -6.20 -17.62
N MET A 140 -6.50 -5.82 -18.47
CA MET A 140 -6.66 -4.66 -19.37
C MET A 140 -7.65 -4.92 -20.51
N ARG A 141 -7.71 -6.16 -21.02
CA ARG A 141 -8.60 -6.56 -22.13
C ARG A 141 -10.09 -6.70 -21.73
N GLY A 142 -10.43 -6.65 -20.44
CA GLY A 142 -11.81 -6.61 -19.96
C GLY A 142 -12.33 -7.94 -19.39
N THR A 143 -13.59 -7.92 -18.92
CA THR A 143 -14.19 -8.94 -18.04
C THR A 143 -14.36 -10.33 -18.66
N GLU A 144 -14.54 -10.46 -19.98
CA GLU A 144 -14.76 -11.76 -20.62
C GLU A 144 -13.53 -12.69 -20.60
N LYS A 145 -12.32 -12.13 -20.44
CA LYS A 145 -11.05 -12.91 -20.26
C LYS A 145 -10.48 -12.78 -18.84
N GLY A 146 -11.30 -12.28 -17.93
CA GLY A 146 -10.90 -11.95 -16.56
C GLY A 146 -11.13 -13.07 -15.55
N SER A 147 -11.72 -14.20 -15.94
CA SER A 147 -11.94 -15.35 -15.06
C SER A 147 -10.83 -16.39 -15.17
N LEU A 148 -10.59 -17.13 -14.09
CA LEU A 148 -9.63 -18.23 -14.05
C LEU A 148 -10.34 -19.58 -14.04
N ASP A 149 -9.76 -20.57 -14.75
CA ASP A 149 -10.22 -21.95 -14.68
C ASP A 149 -9.71 -22.67 -13.41
N ALA A 150 -10.13 -23.93 -13.22
CA ALA A 150 -9.73 -24.70 -12.03
C ALA A 150 -8.22 -24.97 -11.95
N ALA A 151 -7.56 -25.23 -13.08
CA ALA A 151 -6.13 -25.53 -13.10
C ALA A 151 -5.29 -24.27 -12.80
N GLU A 152 -5.69 -23.12 -13.34
CA GLU A 152 -5.08 -21.83 -13.03
C GLU A 152 -5.26 -21.49 -11.54
N ARG A 153 -6.44 -21.76 -10.96
CA ARG A 153 -6.67 -21.56 -9.53
C ARG A 153 -5.71 -22.38 -8.65
N ASP A 154 -5.57 -23.66 -8.94
CA ASP A 154 -4.69 -24.56 -8.16
C ASP A 154 -3.23 -24.10 -8.26
N PHE A 155 -2.81 -23.69 -9.46
CA PHE A 155 -1.48 -23.08 -9.67
C PHE A 155 -1.29 -21.82 -8.82
N HIS A 156 -2.24 -20.88 -8.86
CA HIS A 156 -2.13 -19.64 -8.11
C HIS A 156 -2.24 -19.83 -6.60
N GLN A 157 -2.92 -20.87 -6.14
CA GLN A 157 -2.93 -21.27 -4.73
C GLN A 157 -1.55 -21.74 -4.27
N ALA A 158 -0.87 -22.58 -5.05
CA ALA A 158 0.50 -22.99 -4.74
C ALA A 158 1.46 -21.79 -4.73
N GLU A 159 1.34 -20.87 -5.69
CA GLU A 159 2.16 -19.66 -5.75
C GLU A 159 1.88 -18.70 -4.58
N TYR A 160 0.62 -18.57 -4.18
CA TYR A 160 0.25 -17.80 -3.00
C TYR A 160 0.95 -18.36 -1.75
N THR A 161 0.83 -19.67 -1.50
CA THR A 161 1.51 -20.31 -0.35
C THR A 161 3.02 -20.12 -0.39
N ARG A 162 3.65 -20.28 -1.56
CA ARG A 162 5.11 -20.09 -1.75
C ARG A 162 5.55 -18.65 -1.46
N LEU A 163 4.77 -17.66 -1.88
CA LEU A 163 5.10 -16.24 -1.68
C LEU A 163 4.82 -15.76 -0.26
N ILE A 164 3.78 -16.31 0.41
CA ILE A 164 3.54 -16.05 1.83
C ILE A 164 4.72 -16.54 2.67
N ALA A 165 5.20 -17.76 2.44
CA ALA A 165 6.36 -18.28 3.15
C ALA A 165 7.61 -17.41 2.94
N GLN A 166 7.79 -16.84 1.74
CA GLN A 166 8.88 -15.88 1.48
C GLN A 166 8.70 -14.55 2.21
N LEU A 167 7.48 -14.04 2.36
CA LEU A 167 7.21 -12.83 3.13
C LEU A 167 7.48 -13.06 4.62
N GLU A 168 7.08 -14.21 5.15
CA GLU A 168 7.37 -14.62 6.52
C GLU A 168 8.89 -14.69 6.76
N GLU A 169 9.62 -15.38 5.88
CA GLU A 169 11.08 -15.48 5.95
C GLU A 169 11.78 -14.12 5.83
N ALA A 170 11.32 -13.27 4.90
CA ALA A 170 11.86 -11.93 4.75
C ALA A 170 11.63 -11.08 6.01
N GLY A 171 10.47 -11.20 6.66
CA GLY A 171 10.22 -10.54 7.95
C GLY A 171 11.06 -11.11 9.10
N ALA A 172 11.31 -12.42 9.10
CA ALA A 172 12.12 -13.11 10.10
C ALA A 172 13.61 -12.73 10.03
N THR A 173 14.13 -12.52 8.82
CA THR A 173 15.54 -12.21 8.55
C THR A 173 15.84 -10.73 8.30
N SER A 174 14.82 -9.87 8.22
CA SER A 174 15.00 -8.44 7.96
C SER A 174 15.88 -7.75 9.00
N HIS A 175 16.76 -6.87 8.53
CA HIS A 175 17.59 -5.99 9.36
C HIS A 175 16.87 -4.70 9.78
N LEU A 176 15.60 -4.53 9.41
CA LEU A 176 14.80 -3.39 9.83
C LEU A 176 14.60 -3.37 11.35
N PRO A 177 14.51 -2.18 11.96
CA PRO A 177 14.35 -2.07 13.42
C PRO A 177 13.02 -2.64 13.89
N ASP A 178 12.96 -3.02 15.17
CA ASP A 178 11.72 -3.48 15.82
C ASP A 178 10.75 -2.34 16.15
N GLN A 179 11.27 -1.12 16.32
CA GLN A 179 10.49 0.06 16.71
C GLN A 179 10.79 1.26 15.79
N PRO A 180 9.79 2.12 15.54
CA PRO A 180 10.01 3.35 14.80
C PRO A 180 10.86 4.34 15.61
N SER A 181 11.77 5.04 14.96
CA SER A 181 12.63 6.09 15.54
C SER A 181 12.17 7.51 15.20
N ALA A 182 11.20 7.67 14.30
CA ALA A 182 10.79 8.95 13.73
C ALA A 182 9.81 9.78 14.59
N ARG A 183 9.44 9.34 15.80
CA ARG A 183 8.38 9.96 16.60
C ARG A 183 8.62 11.45 16.87
N ASP A 184 9.82 11.82 17.30
CA ASP A 184 10.13 13.21 17.66
C ASP A 184 10.19 14.11 16.42
N ALA A 185 10.74 13.60 15.31
CA ALA A 185 10.77 14.30 14.03
C ALA A 185 9.35 14.57 13.49
N LEU A 186 8.46 13.57 13.53
CA LEU A 186 7.05 13.75 13.17
C LEU A 186 6.35 14.77 14.07
N ASN A 187 6.64 14.76 15.37
CA ASN A 187 6.08 15.73 16.30
C ASN A 187 6.55 17.16 15.98
N ASN A 188 7.84 17.34 15.68
CA ASN A 188 8.39 18.65 15.31
C ASN A 188 7.78 19.18 14.00
N LEU A 189 7.64 18.31 12.98
CA LEU A 189 6.97 18.66 11.73
C LEU A 189 5.50 19.03 11.98
N LEU A 190 4.78 18.27 12.82
CA LEU A 190 3.40 18.56 13.16
C LEU A 190 3.24 19.95 13.82
N ILE A 191 4.11 20.28 14.77
CA ILE A 191 4.10 21.59 15.44
C ILE A 191 4.29 22.70 14.42
N ARG A 192 5.29 22.58 13.52
CA ARG A 192 5.53 23.58 12.47
C ARG A 192 4.33 23.74 11.54
N LEU A 193 3.73 22.64 11.09
CA LEU A 193 2.54 22.67 10.24
C LEU A 193 1.33 23.34 10.91
N ARG A 194 1.17 23.20 12.23
CA ARG A 194 0.07 23.82 12.98
C ARG A 194 0.29 25.29 13.30
N LEU A 195 1.55 25.70 13.47
CA LEU A 195 1.91 27.09 13.77
C LEU A 195 2.15 27.93 12.52
N SER A 196 2.32 27.29 11.36
CA SER A 196 2.44 28.01 10.09
C SER A 196 1.13 28.77 9.80
N PRO A 197 1.21 30.06 9.44
CA PRO A 197 0.03 30.79 8.98
C PRO A 197 -0.54 30.03 7.78
N SER A 198 -1.84 29.72 7.82
CA SER A 198 -2.52 28.99 6.75
C SER A 198 -2.20 29.65 5.40
N LEU A 199 -1.72 28.85 4.45
CA LEU A 199 -1.67 29.25 3.04
C LEU A 199 -3.05 29.85 2.69
N PRO A 200 -3.10 31.04 2.06
CA PRO A 200 -4.37 31.58 1.60
C PRO A 200 -5.03 30.51 0.71
N ALA A 201 -6.32 30.28 0.92
CA ALA A 201 -7.09 29.42 0.04
C ALA A 201 -6.89 29.93 -1.40
N HIS A 202 -6.27 29.11 -2.25
CA HIS A 202 -6.22 29.44 -3.67
C HIS A 202 -7.67 29.53 -4.19
N PRO A 203 -7.97 30.55 -5.00
CA PRO A 203 -9.33 30.86 -5.45
C PRO A 203 -9.96 29.73 -6.28
#